data_AF-A0A1Z5H504-F1
#
_entry.id   AF-A0A1Z5H504-F1
#
_cell.length_a   1.000
_cell.length_b   1.000
_cell.length_c   1.000
_cell.angle_alpha   90.00
_cell.angle_beta   90.00
_cell.angle_gamma   90.00
#
_symmetry.space_group_name_H-M   'P 1'
#
loop_
_entity.id
_entity.type
_entity.pdbx_description
1 polymer ?
#
loop_
_entity_poly.entity_id
_entity_poly.type
_entity_poly.pdbx_seq_one_letter_code
_entity_poly.pdbx_strand_id
1 'polypeptide(L)'
;MKKVILPVTLLSVFLLAGCGNQSAKSAKSSDSSQKTASSKVVSSKKSSQKVTQSSQSSSSTSSVSSSSSSSSSQAANDSTIVKQFVTGRTFTIQPELYNGEDVNKAMDEQKAPQNIVHDYTVSVTFDHPSQALLKYILEVHPRHTHYTVNNGILKVGKYSIPYAINGKSVTFLPWKASDGQGGTITYQFTSN
;
A
#
# COMPACT_ATOMS: atom_id res chain seq x y z
N MET A 1 -39.37 -30.10 39.78
CA MET A 1 -38.94 -29.98 38.36
C MET A 1 -37.64 -30.75 38.21
N LYS A 2 -37.64 -31.84 37.44
CA LYS A 2 -36.53 -32.80 37.34
C LYS A 2 -35.53 -32.31 36.28
N LYS A 3 -34.26 -32.16 36.64
CA LYS A 3 -33.18 -31.79 35.70
C LYS A 3 -32.63 -33.06 35.06
N VAL A 4 -32.74 -33.15 33.74
CA VAL A 4 -32.17 -34.23 32.91
C VAL A 4 -30.77 -33.80 32.48
N ILE A 5 -29.78 -34.64 32.77
CA ILE A 5 -28.38 -34.46 32.38
C ILE A 5 -28.17 -35.24 31.08
N LEU A 6 -27.76 -34.53 30.01
CA LEU A 6 -27.35 -35.12 28.74
C LEU A 6 -25.81 -35.29 28.72
N PRO A 7 -25.28 -36.48 28.35
CA PRO A 7 -23.84 -36.68 28.23
C PRO A 7 -23.34 -36.22 26.85
N VAL A 8 -22.21 -35.51 26.88
CA VAL A 8 -21.39 -35.08 25.74
C VAL A 8 -20.52 -36.27 25.29
N THR A 9 -20.68 -36.72 24.05
CA THR A 9 -19.76 -37.66 23.40
C THR A 9 -18.78 -36.90 22.51
N LEU A 10 -17.54 -36.84 22.97
CA LEU A 10 -16.36 -36.38 22.24
C LEU A 10 -15.80 -37.55 21.42
N LEU A 11 -15.82 -37.47 20.09
CA LEU A 11 -15.18 -38.46 19.22
C LEU A 11 -14.08 -37.78 18.40
N SER A 12 -12.85 -37.83 18.93
CA SER A 12 -11.65 -37.33 18.26
C SER A 12 -11.00 -38.45 17.45
N VAL A 13 -11.04 -38.37 16.11
CA VAL A 13 -10.29 -39.24 15.23
C VAL A 13 -8.94 -38.59 14.93
N PHE A 14 -7.87 -39.15 15.50
CA PHE A 14 -6.49 -38.89 15.10
C PHE A 14 -6.16 -39.73 13.86
N LEU A 15 -5.74 -39.09 12.76
CA LEU A 15 -5.01 -39.75 11.68
C LEU A 15 -3.60 -39.17 11.61
N LEU A 16 -2.65 -39.93 12.15
CA LEU A 16 -1.21 -39.84 11.86
C LEU A 16 -0.87 -40.99 10.91
N ALA A 17 -0.24 -40.69 9.77
CA ALA A 17 0.90 -41.44 9.21
C ALA A 17 1.17 -41.00 7.76
N GLY A 18 2.35 -40.44 7.54
CA GLY A 18 2.94 -40.21 6.23
C GLY A 18 4.45 -40.40 6.32
N CYS A 19 4.89 -41.64 6.57
CA CYS A 19 6.28 -42.06 6.39
C CYS A 19 6.52 -42.29 4.89
N GLY A 20 7.61 -41.71 4.37
CA GLY A 20 8.03 -41.87 2.98
C GLY A 20 8.64 -43.23 2.68
N ASN A 21 8.88 -43.49 1.40
CA ASN A 21 9.93 -44.40 0.95
C ASN A 21 10.29 -44.19 -0.53
N GLN A 22 11.60 -43.99 -0.78
CA GLN A 22 12.46 -44.52 -1.86
C GLN A 22 12.03 -44.30 -3.34
N SER A 23 12.88 -43.80 -4.24
CA SER A 23 14.16 -44.41 -4.61
C SER A 23 15.02 -43.47 -5.47
N ALA A 24 16.33 -43.61 -5.29
CA ALA A 24 17.39 -42.98 -6.07
C ALA A 24 17.45 -43.50 -7.52
N LYS A 25 17.88 -42.61 -8.44
CA LYS A 25 18.69 -43.01 -9.60
C LYS A 25 19.71 -41.92 -9.91
N SER A 26 20.97 -42.29 -9.72
CA SER A 26 22.15 -41.46 -9.93
C SER A 26 22.39 -41.10 -11.41
N ALA A 27 22.84 -39.86 -11.58
CA ALA A 27 23.91 -39.37 -12.46
C ALA A 27 24.14 -40.06 -13.82
N LYS A 28 23.99 -39.26 -14.89
CA LYS A 28 24.93 -39.32 -16.03
C LYS A 28 25.32 -37.91 -16.44
N SER A 29 26.61 -37.62 -16.22
CA SER A 29 27.35 -36.49 -16.76
C SER A 29 27.47 -36.60 -18.27
N SER A 30 27.39 -35.47 -18.97
CA SER A 30 27.94 -35.26 -20.32
C SER A 30 28.25 -33.77 -20.45
N ASP A 31 29.51 -33.43 -20.21
CA ASP A 31 30.15 -32.16 -20.52
C ASP A 31 30.61 -32.13 -22.00
N SER A 32 30.95 -30.93 -22.47
CA SER A 32 31.56 -30.50 -23.74
C SER A 32 30.59 -30.01 -24.82
N SER A 33 30.86 -28.95 -25.59
CA SER A 33 31.72 -27.77 -25.49
C SER A 33 31.44 -26.93 -26.75
N GLN A 34 31.42 -25.60 -26.62
CA GLN A 34 31.80 -24.58 -27.62
C GLN A 34 31.31 -24.64 -29.10
N LYS A 35 30.70 -23.55 -29.60
CA LYS A 35 31.37 -22.42 -30.33
C LYS A 35 30.48 -21.74 -31.40
N THR A 36 30.37 -20.41 -31.29
CA THR A 36 30.43 -19.34 -32.33
C THR A 36 29.49 -19.26 -33.54
N ALA A 37 28.94 -18.03 -33.67
CA ALA A 37 28.83 -17.18 -34.88
C ALA A 37 27.88 -17.66 -36.01
N SER A 38 27.29 -16.83 -36.85
CA SER A 38 27.00 -15.39 -36.99
C SER A 38 26.52 -15.27 -38.44
N SER A 39 25.48 -14.50 -38.76
CA SER A 39 25.28 -13.76 -40.03
C SER A 39 23.79 -13.48 -40.30
N LYS A 40 23.35 -12.37 -40.91
CA LYS A 40 23.93 -11.07 -41.31
C LYS A 40 22.79 -10.29 -42.01
N VAL A 41 22.69 -8.97 -41.73
CA VAL A 41 22.37 -7.82 -42.63
C VAL A 41 21.02 -7.75 -43.41
N VAL A 42 20.47 -6.60 -43.87
CA VAL A 42 20.95 -5.21 -44.06
C VAL A 42 19.76 -4.22 -44.22
N SER A 43 19.95 -2.98 -43.74
CA SER A 43 19.76 -1.65 -44.42
C SER A 43 18.42 -1.15 -45.00
N SER A 44 18.00 0.03 -44.52
CA SER A 44 17.87 1.31 -45.29
C SER A 44 17.62 2.46 -44.29
N LYS A 45 18.43 3.52 -44.12
CA LYS A 45 18.93 4.63 -44.97
C LYS A 45 17.93 5.80 -45.16
N LYS A 46 18.14 6.86 -44.37
CA LYS A 46 18.19 8.32 -44.72
C LYS A 46 16.93 9.02 -45.27
N SER A 47 16.49 10.10 -44.60
CA SER A 47 16.45 11.47 -45.17
C SER A 47 16.16 12.56 -44.14
N SER A 48 16.75 13.75 -44.38
CA SER A 48 16.60 15.04 -43.68
C SER A 48 15.54 15.93 -44.34
N GLN A 49 14.93 16.85 -43.58
CA GLN A 49 14.47 18.22 -43.95
C GLN A 49 13.76 18.81 -42.70
N LYS A 50 14.17 19.89 -42.00
CA LYS A 50 14.48 21.31 -42.30
C LYS A 50 13.24 22.18 -42.64
N VAL A 51 12.91 23.10 -41.70
CA VAL A 51 12.18 24.41 -41.79
C VAL A 51 10.67 24.30 -42.09
N THR A 52 9.74 24.88 -41.32
CA THR A 52 9.43 26.33 -41.43
C THR A 52 8.59 26.87 -40.25
N GLN A 53 9.02 28.06 -39.84
CA GLN A 53 8.44 29.07 -38.96
C GLN A 53 7.14 29.68 -39.54
N SER A 54 6.10 29.82 -38.72
CA SER A 54 5.13 30.89 -38.90
C SER A 54 4.57 31.32 -37.55
N SER A 55 4.96 32.54 -37.21
CA SER A 55 4.46 33.41 -36.17
C SER A 55 2.95 33.62 -36.29
N GLN A 56 2.22 33.58 -35.18
CA GLN A 56 1.04 34.42 -35.05
C GLN A 56 0.87 34.87 -33.60
N SER A 57 1.26 36.13 -33.42
CA SER A 57 0.90 37.02 -32.35
C SER A 57 -0.61 37.24 -32.30
N SER A 58 -1.20 37.05 -31.12
CA SER A 58 -2.39 37.79 -30.71
C SER A 58 -2.25 38.12 -29.23
N SER A 59 -1.87 39.37 -29.00
CA SER A 59 -2.00 40.11 -27.77
C SER A 59 -3.46 40.11 -27.29
N SER A 60 -3.68 39.64 -26.06
CA SER A 60 -4.86 39.96 -25.27
C SER A 60 -4.41 40.29 -23.85
N THR A 61 -4.20 41.58 -23.62
CA THR A 61 -4.23 42.19 -22.29
C THR A 61 -5.58 41.93 -21.65
N SER A 62 -5.61 41.34 -20.46
CA SER A 62 -6.37 41.87 -19.32
C SER A 62 -6.35 40.88 -18.15
N SER A 63 -5.76 41.35 -17.05
CA SER A 63 -6.21 41.14 -15.66
C SER A 63 -6.70 39.74 -15.27
N VAL A 64 -5.85 39.00 -14.57
CA VAL A 64 -6.33 38.16 -13.48
C VAL A 64 -5.66 38.58 -12.19
N SER A 65 -6.48 39.26 -11.40
CA SER A 65 -6.27 39.69 -10.05
C SER A 65 -5.75 38.53 -9.20
N SER A 66 -4.74 38.87 -8.40
CA SER A 66 -4.26 38.12 -7.23
C SER A 66 -5.42 37.55 -6.39
N SER A 67 -5.53 36.23 -6.33
CA SER A 67 -6.36 35.51 -5.34
C SER A 67 -5.55 34.40 -4.66
N SER A 68 -4.39 34.75 -4.09
CA SER A 68 -3.57 33.84 -3.30
C SER A 68 -4.04 33.66 -1.84
N SER A 69 -5.14 34.31 -1.42
CA SER A 69 -5.63 34.31 -0.03
C SER A 69 -6.69 33.25 0.31
N SER A 70 -7.29 32.58 -0.68
CA SER A 70 -8.34 31.56 -0.45
C SER A 70 -7.79 30.17 -0.17
N SER A 71 -6.56 29.88 -0.61
CA SER A 71 -5.94 28.54 -0.45
C SER A 71 -5.54 28.25 1.00
N SER A 72 -5.07 29.26 1.73
CA SER A 72 -4.61 29.12 3.11
C SER A 72 -5.75 28.93 4.11
N SER A 73 -6.87 29.64 3.90
CA SER A 73 -8.07 29.52 4.74
C SER A 73 -8.78 28.18 4.53
N GLN A 74 -8.87 27.71 3.28
CA GLN A 74 -9.40 26.37 2.97
C GLN A 74 -8.55 25.27 3.62
N ALA A 75 -7.22 25.33 3.48
CA ALA A 75 -6.32 24.34 4.07
C ALA A 75 -6.39 24.30 5.61
N ALA A 76 -6.53 25.46 6.26
CA ALA A 76 -6.71 25.54 7.71
C ALA A 76 -8.05 24.93 8.18
N ASN A 77 -9.13 25.18 7.43
CA ASN A 77 -10.43 24.58 7.68
C ASN A 77 -10.39 23.06 7.49
N ASP A 78 -9.81 22.58 6.39
CA ASP A 78 -9.66 21.15 6.09
C ASP A 78 -8.86 20.44 7.18
N SER A 79 -7.75 21.04 7.63
CA SER A 79 -6.98 20.54 8.77
C SER A 79 -7.83 20.39 10.02
N THR A 80 -8.67 21.39 10.31
CA THR A 80 -9.55 21.38 11.48
C THR A 80 -10.60 20.27 11.39
N ILE A 81 -11.24 20.12 10.23
CA ILE A 81 -12.26 19.08 9.98
C ILE A 81 -11.66 17.69 10.17
N VAL A 82 -10.50 17.41 9.57
CA VAL A 82 -9.85 16.09 9.68
C VAL A 82 -9.39 15.82 11.11
N LYS A 83 -8.76 16.80 11.78
CA LYS A 83 -8.35 16.66 13.19
C LYS A 83 -9.55 16.33 14.07
N GLN A 84 -10.66 17.03 13.90
CA GLN A 84 -11.89 16.77 14.65
C GLN A 84 -12.47 15.38 14.32
N PHE A 85 -12.38 14.94 13.07
CA PHE A 85 -12.85 13.62 12.65
C PHE A 85 -12.04 12.47 13.27
N VAL A 86 -10.71 12.60 13.35
CA VAL A 86 -9.85 11.52 13.85
C VAL A 86 -9.71 11.49 15.37
N THR A 87 -9.82 12.65 16.04
CA THR A 87 -9.60 12.76 17.49
C THR A 87 -10.51 11.83 18.29
N GLY A 88 -9.93 11.09 19.22
CA GLY A 88 -10.59 10.11 20.08
C GLY A 88 -10.92 8.79 19.40
N ARG A 89 -10.45 8.56 18.17
CA ARG A 89 -10.72 7.33 17.40
C ARG A 89 -9.46 6.52 17.15
N THR A 90 -9.67 5.22 16.93
CA THR A 90 -8.64 4.28 16.51
C THR A 90 -8.90 3.84 15.08
N PHE A 91 -7.85 3.85 14.28
CA PHE A 91 -7.86 3.38 12.91
C PHE A 91 -6.82 2.28 12.72
N THR A 92 -6.95 1.54 11.63
CA THR A 92 -5.99 0.54 11.20
C THR A 92 -5.45 0.91 9.84
N ILE A 93 -4.12 0.99 9.73
CA ILE A 93 -3.38 0.97 8.47
C ILE A 93 -3.10 -0.50 8.17
N GLN A 94 -3.52 -1.01 7.02
CA GLN A 94 -3.21 -2.38 6.63
C GLN A 94 -3.02 -2.51 5.11
N PRO A 95 -2.23 -3.49 4.66
CA PRO A 95 -2.19 -3.87 3.25
C PRO A 95 -3.55 -4.38 2.76
N GLU A 96 -3.98 -3.90 1.61
CA GLU A 96 -5.14 -4.41 0.86
C GLU A 96 -4.67 -5.19 -0.36
N LEU A 97 -3.73 -4.61 -1.14
CA LEU A 97 -3.19 -5.22 -2.36
C LEU A 97 -1.67 -5.29 -2.33
N TYR A 98 -1.10 -6.35 -2.92
CA TYR A 98 0.31 -6.45 -3.27
C TYR A 98 0.48 -6.56 -4.78
N ASN A 99 1.22 -5.63 -5.39
CA ASN A 99 1.37 -5.50 -6.85
C ASN A 99 0.03 -5.45 -7.62
N GLY A 100 -1.03 -4.97 -6.97
CA GLY A 100 -2.37 -4.86 -7.56
C GLY A 100 -3.24 -6.11 -7.42
N GLU A 101 -2.73 -7.17 -6.80
CA GLU A 101 -3.47 -8.39 -6.46
C GLU A 101 -3.88 -8.37 -4.99
N ASP A 102 -5.01 -8.98 -4.62
CA ASP A 102 -5.43 -9.14 -3.22
C ASP A 102 -4.26 -9.70 -2.40
N VAL A 103 -3.97 -9.06 -1.26
CA VAL A 103 -2.76 -9.37 -0.50
C VAL A 103 -2.72 -10.82 0.00
N ASN A 104 -3.86 -11.38 0.40
CA ASN A 104 -3.93 -12.75 0.88
C ASN A 104 -3.74 -13.74 -0.26
N LYS A 105 -4.42 -13.51 -1.39
CA LYS A 105 -4.22 -14.31 -2.61
C LYS A 105 -2.76 -14.27 -3.08
N ALA A 106 -2.14 -13.10 -3.07
CA ALA A 106 -0.74 -12.95 -3.47
C ALA A 106 0.22 -13.68 -2.51
N MET A 107 -0.09 -13.73 -1.21
CA MET A 107 0.68 -14.55 -0.25
C MET A 107 0.49 -16.04 -0.51
N ASP A 108 -0.75 -16.51 -0.68
CA ASP A 108 -1.05 -17.92 -0.93
C ASP A 108 -0.37 -18.44 -2.19
N GLU A 109 -0.28 -17.61 -3.23
CA GLU A 109 0.41 -17.90 -4.49
C GLU A 109 1.93 -17.63 -4.46
N GLN A 110 2.50 -17.32 -3.28
CA GLN A 110 3.92 -17.03 -3.07
C GLN A 110 4.47 -15.85 -3.90
N LYS A 111 3.60 -14.93 -4.30
CA LYS A 111 3.96 -13.70 -5.00
C LYS A 111 4.25 -12.54 -4.06
N ALA A 112 3.71 -12.57 -2.84
CA ALA A 112 3.97 -11.60 -1.77
C ALA A 112 4.75 -12.25 -0.61
N PRO A 113 5.51 -11.46 0.18
CA PRO A 113 6.08 -11.93 1.44
C PRO A 113 5.01 -12.49 2.38
N GLN A 114 5.27 -13.66 2.97
CA GLN A 114 4.28 -14.43 3.74
C GLN A 114 3.73 -13.71 4.98
N ASN A 115 4.46 -12.74 5.52
CA ASN A 115 4.05 -12.01 6.71
C ASN A 115 3.62 -10.57 6.40
N ILE A 116 3.37 -10.22 5.13
CA ILE A 116 3.16 -8.81 4.75
C ILE A 116 1.99 -8.16 5.49
N VAL A 117 0.86 -8.88 5.69
CA VAL A 117 -0.27 -8.34 6.45
C VAL A 117 0.14 -8.07 7.89
N HIS A 118 0.86 -9.01 8.50
CA HIS A 118 1.29 -8.91 9.88
C HIS A 118 2.33 -7.78 10.08
N ASP A 119 3.33 -7.69 9.20
CA ASP A 119 4.48 -6.80 9.33
C ASP A 119 4.13 -5.34 9.02
N TYR A 120 3.10 -5.11 8.20
CA TYR A 120 2.72 -3.78 7.74
C TYR A 120 1.38 -3.29 8.31
N THR A 121 0.70 -4.09 9.14
CA THR A 121 -0.50 -3.63 9.84
C THR A 121 -0.12 -2.82 11.10
N VAL A 122 -0.72 -1.64 11.22
CA VAL A 122 -0.48 -0.71 12.33
C VAL A 122 -1.81 -0.16 12.83
N SER A 123 -2.00 -0.19 14.14
CA SER A 123 -3.09 0.56 14.78
C SER A 123 -2.63 1.98 15.11
N VAL A 124 -3.49 2.95 14.82
CA VAL A 124 -3.25 4.38 15.06
C VAL A 124 -4.39 4.94 15.91
N THR A 125 -4.11 5.32 17.14
CA THR A 125 -5.08 5.95 18.05
C THR A 125 -4.78 7.44 18.16
N PHE A 126 -5.72 8.31 17.81
CA PHE A 126 -5.57 9.76 17.94
C PHE A 126 -6.10 10.23 19.29
N ASP A 127 -5.40 9.88 20.37
CA ASP A 127 -5.80 10.17 21.75
C ASP A 127 -5.48 11.60 22.21
N HIS A 128 -4.70 12.35 21.43
CA HIS A 128 -4.37 13.75 21.70
C HIS A 128 -4.61 14.66 20.48
N PRO A 129 -4.78 15.98 20.68
CA PRO A 129 -5.06 16.92 19.58
C PRO A 129 -3.98 17.03 18.50
N SER A 130 -2.75 16.60 18.79
CA SER A 130 -1.61 16.70 17.85
C SER A 130 -0.69 15.48 17.88
N GLN A 131 -1.07 14.43 18.61
CA GLN A 131 -0.31 13.20 18.71
C GLN A 131 -1.24 12.00 18.47
N ALA A 132 -0.64 10.93 17.98
CA ALA A 132 -1.27 9.64 17.84
C ALA A 132 -0.36 8.56 18.41
N LEU A 133 -0.95 7.56 19.04
CA LEU A 133 -0.29 6.36 19.49
C LEU A 133 -0.25 5.34 18.36
N LEU A 134 0.96 4.94 17.94
CA LEU A 134 1.16 3.88 16.95
C LEU A 134 1.49 2.58 17.67
N LYS A 135 0.80 1.52 17.28
CA LYS A 135 1.05 0.16 17.76
C LYS A 135 1.12 -0.80 16.58
N TYR A 136 2.28 -1.40 16.39
CA TYR A 136 2.49 -2.51 15.46
C TYR A 136 2.08 -3.83 16.13
N ILE A 137 1.69 -4.86 15.36
CA ILE A 137 1.05 -6.08 15.90
C ILE A 137 1.87 -6.77 17.01
N LEU A 138 3.20 -6.76 16.95
CA LEU A 138 4.09 -7.37 17.97
C LEU A 138 4.81 -6.35 18.86
N GLU A 139 4.46 -5.08 18.78
CA GLU A 139 5.13 -4.06 19.57
C GLU A 139 4.58 -4.02 21.01
N VAL A 140 5.46 -4.30 21.97
CA VAL A 140 5.13 -4.26 23.41
C VAL A 140 4.96 -2.83 23.93
N HIS A 141 5.68 -1.87 23.33
CA HIS A 141 5.69 -0.48 23.74
C HIS A 141 5.23 0.43 22.58
N PRO A 142 3.93 0.75 22.50
CA PRO A 142 3.42 1.71 21.53
C PRO A 142 4.14 3.06 21.64
N ARG A 143 4.29 3.76 20.52
CA ARG A 143 4.96 5.07 20.48
C ARG A 143 3.99 6.19 20.11
N HIS A 144 4.04 7.27 20.88
CA HIS A 144 3.41 8.52 20.48
C HIS A 144 4.21 9.17 19.36
N THR A 145 3.52 9.65 18.34
CA THR A 145 4.10 10.44 17.28
C THR A 145 3.23 11.64 17.00
N HIS A 146 3.85 12.75 16.59
CA HIS A 146 3.10 13.88 16.09
C HIS A 146 2.47 13.54 14.75
N TYR A 147 1.25 14.03 14.54
CA TYR A 147 0.61 13.97 13.24
C TYR A 147 0.32 15.38 12.71
N THR A 148 0.27 15.49 11.39
CA THR A 148 -0.06 16.75 10.71
C THR A 148 -1.12 16.51 9.66
N VAL A 149 -1.93 17.52 9.40
CA VAL A 149 -2.92 17.51 8.33
C VAL A 149 -2.64 18.72 7.45
N ASN A 150 -2.28 18.49 6.19
CA ASN A 150 -2.09 19.56 5.22
C ASN A 150 -2.21 19.00 3.80
N ASN A 151 -2.65 19.84 2.86
CA ASN A 151 -2.67 19.55 1.42
C ASN A 151 -3.34 18.21 1.06
N GLY A 152 -4.44 17.84 1.73
CA GLY A 152 -5.13 16.57 1.46
C GLY A 152 -4.43 15.33 2.01
N ILE A 153 -3.40 15.50 2.85
CA ILE A 153 -2.62 14.42 3.45
C ILE A 153 -2.65 14.51 4.98
N LEU A 154 -3.03 13.40 5.63
CA LEU A 154 -2.79 13.15 7.05
C LEU A 154 -1.45 12.42 7.17
N LYS A 155 -0.43 13.08 7.74
CA LYS A 155 0.87 12.45 8.00
C LYS A 155 0.95 11.99 9.45
N VAL A 156 1.32 10.75 9.66
CA VAL A 156 1.49 10.15 10.98
C VAL A 156 2.63 9.12 10.95
N GLY A 157 3.68 9.35 11.72
CA GLY A 157 4.91 8.56 11.62
C GLY A 157 5.49 8.59 10.19
N LYS A 158 5.68 7.41 9.59
CA LYS A 158 6.14 7.26 8.20
C LYS A 158 5.02 7.32 7.15
N TYR A 159 3.76 7.35 7.57
CA TYR A 159 2.61 7.22 6.68
C TYR A 159 2.12 8.59 6.22
N SER A 160 1.83 8.68 4.91
CA SER A 160 1.17 9.82 4.28
C SER A 160 -0.17 9.34 3.73
N ILE A 161 -1.23 9.60 4.47
CA ILE A 161 -2.56 9.05 4.22
C ILE A 161 -3.36 10.10 3.45
N PRO A 162 -3.70 9.86 2.17
CA PRO A 162 -4.52 10.78 1.42
C PRO A 162 -5.96 10.75 1.92
N TYR A 163 -6.61 11.92 1.92
CA TYR A 163 -8.01 12.05 2.27
C TYR A 163 -8.73 13.00 1.31
N ALA A 164 -10.05 12.85 1.27
CA ALA A 164 -10.97 13.78 0.65
C ALA A 164 -11.98 14.27 1.69
N ILE A 165 -12.42 15.51 1.55
CA ILE A 165 -13.48 16.11 2.37
C ILE A 165 -14.69 16.36 1.48
N ASN A 166 -15.85 15.90 1.93
CA ASN A 166 -17.14 16.23 1.33
C ASN A 166 -18.06 16.79 2.43
N GLY A 167 -18.17 18.12 2.48
CA GLY A 167 -18.82 18.81 3.58
C GLY A 167 -18.08 18.61 4.91
N LYS A 168 -18.72 17.92 5.86
CA LYS A 168 -18.13 17.55 7.17
C LYS A 168 -17.63 16.11 7.24
N SER A 169 -17.78 15.35 6.15
CA SER A 169 -17.36 13.97 6.07
C SER A 169 -15.92 13.88 5.54
N VAL A 170 -15.12 13.04 6.18
CA VAL A 170 -13.75 12.72 5.76
C VAL A 170 -13.73 11.30 5.23
N THR A 171 -13.18 11.12 4.04
CA THR A 171 -12.94 9.81 3.44
C THR A 171 -11.45 9.64 3.22
N PHE A 172 -10.88 8.59 3.79
CA PHE A 172 -9.49 8.22 3.53
C PHE A 172 -9.39 7.40 2.26
N LEU A 173 -8.40 7.72 1.43
CA LEU A 173 -8.19 7.07 0.14
C LEU A 173 -7.09 6.02 0.27
N PRO A 174 -7.14 4.94 -0.50
CA PRO A 174 -6.03 4.00 -0.56
C PRO A 174 -4.79 4.68 -1.17
N TRP A 175 -3.60 4.23 -0.75
CA TRP A 175 -2.34 4.75 -1.29
C TRP A 175 -1.33 3.64 -1.49
N LYS A 176 -0.38 3.89 -2.40
CA LYS A 176 0.69 2.94 -2.71
C LYS A 176 1.99 3.35 -2.01
N ALA A 177 2.74 2.36 -1.54
CA ALA A 177 4.13 2.54 -1.14
C ALA A 177 4.98 1.33 -1.58
N SER A 178 6.27 1.55 -1.78
CA SER A 178 7.20 0.46 -2.04
C SER A 178 7.44 -0.38 -0.78
N ASP A 179 7.64 -1.69 -0.95
CA ASP A 179 8.08 -2.60 0.10
C ASP A 179 9.61 -2.59 0.33
N GLY A 180 10.36 -1.81 -0.48
CA GLY A 180 11.83 -1.75 -0.45
C GLY A 180 12.54 -2.91 -1.15
N GLN A 181 11.82 -3.90 -1.67
CA GLN A 181 12.35 -5.09 -2.39
C GLN A 181 11.87 -5.17 -3.84
N GLY A 182 11.17 -4.13 -4.33
CA GLY A 182 10.67 -4.03 -5.69
C GLY A 182 9.17 -4.32 -5.82
N GLY A 183 8.50 -4.71 -4.74
CA GLY A 183 7.06 -4.80 -4.64
C GLY A 183 6.40 -3.45 -4.31
N THR A 184 5.10 -3.40 -4.56
CA THR A 184 4.23 -2.26 -4.23
C THR A 184 3.08 -2.73 -3.37
N ILE A 185 2.90 -2.09 -2.23
CA ILE A 185 1.80 -2.33 -1.30
C ILE A 185 0.77 -1.22 -1.49
N THR A 186 -0.48 -1.58 -1.70
CA THR A 186 -1.61 -0.66 -1.59
C THR A 186 -2.19 -0.78 -0.19
N TYR A 187 -2.19 0.31 0.55
CA TYR A 187 -2.71 0.39 1.91
C TYR A 187 -4.12 0.96 1.92
N GLN A 188 -4.87 0.55 2.94
CA GLN A 188 -6.10 1.18 3.35
C GLN A 188 -5.94 1.76 4.77
N PHE A 189 -6.78 2.76 5.08
CA PHE A 189 -6.89 3.34 6.42
C PHE A 189 -8.35 3.37 6.86
N THR A 190 -8.71 2.46 7.75
CA THR A 190 -10.11 2.18 8.12
C THR A 190 -10.33 2.39 9.60
N SER A 191 -11.50 2.90 9.98
CA SER A 191 -11.90 2.95 11.40
C SER A 191 -12.06 1.52 11.91
N ASN A 192 -11.58 1.28 13.14
CA ASN A 192 -12.00 0.10 13.89
C ASN A 192 -13.39 0.30 14.51
#